data_AF-A0A7C2GXN8-F1
#
_entry.id   AF-A0A7C2GXN8-F1
#
_cell.length_a   1.000
_cell.length_b   1.000
_cell.length_c   1.000
_cell.angle_alpha   90.00
_cell.angle_beta   90.00
_cell.angle_gamma   90.00
#
_symmetry.space_group_name_H-M   'P 1'
#
loop_
_entity.id
_entity.type
_entity.pdbx_description
1 polymer ?
#
loop_
_entity_poly.entity_id
_entity_poly.type
_entity_poly.pdbx_seq_one_letter_code
_entity_poly.pdbx_strand_id
1 'polypeptide(L)' 'SDHMEVLYDLDYEAARHAEQLNLEMFRAGTAGTHPRFIRMIVELVEERLRDAAWAEPCHQLCCPAPLHMPPPRPPAPPAP' A
#
# COMPACT_ATOMS: atom_id res chain seq x y z
N SER A 1 -4.27 5.60 6.08
CA SER A 1 -5.48 5.20 6.81
C SER A 1 -5.14 5.11 8.28
N ASP A 2 -6.12 5.29 9.16
CA ASP A 2 -5.95 5.20 10.61
C ASP A 2 -6.00 3.73 11.04
N HIS A 3 -4.88 3.03 10.84
CA HIS A 3 -4.67 1.67 11.34
C HIS A 3 -4.36 1.69 12.84
N MET A 4 -4.40 0.51 13.47
CA MET A 4 -4.16 0.37 14.91
C MET A 4 -2.79 0.95 15.31
N GLU A 5 -1.76 0.71 14.49
CA GLU A 5 -0.40 1.20 14.74
C GLU A 5 -0.37 2.73 14.78
N VAL A 6 -1.08 3.40 13.86
CA VAL A 6 -1.10 4.88 13.82
C VAL A 6 -1.81 5.45 15.04
N LEU A 7 -2.97 4.90 15.39
CA LEU A 7 -3.77 5.38 16.51
C LEU A 7 -3.06 5.12 17.84
N TYR A 8 -2.49 3.94 18.01
CA TYR A 8 -1.83 3.59 19.26
C TYR A 8 -0.51 4.37 19.44
N ASP A 9 0.37 4.35 18.44
CA ASP A 9 1.68 5.00 18.57
C ASP A 9 1.54 6.53 18.72
N LEU A 10 0.62 7.15 17.97
CA LEU A 10 0.49 8.62 17.96
C LEU A 10 -0.56 9.16 18.94
N ASP A 11 -1.79 8.65 18.89
CA ASP A 11 -2.90 9.21 19.68
C ASP A 11 -2.90 8.69 21.13
N TYR A 12 -2.17 7.61 21.43
CA TYR A 12 -2.04 7.09 22.79
C TYR A 12 -0.64 7.27 23.36
N GLU A 13 0.39 6.64 22.79
CA GLU A 13 1.74 6.63 23.38
C GLU A 13 2.42 8.00 23.28
N ALA A 14 2.53 8.55 22.08
CA ALA A 14 3.18 9.85 21.87
C ALA A 14 2.40 11.00 22.52
N ALA A 15 1.07 11.01 22.41
CA ALA A 15 0.22 12.01 23.06
C ALA A 15 0.41 12.05 24.58
N ARG A 16 0.37 10.88 25.25
CA ARG A 16 0.63 10.80 26.70
C ARG A 16 2.04 11.25 27.06
N HIS A 17 3.03 10.95 26.23
CA HIS A 17 4.38 11.37 26.50
C HIS A 17 4.57 12.89 26.34
N ALA A 18 3.93 13.49 25.33
CA ALA A 18 3.91 14.94 25.14
C ALA A 18 3.25 15.66 26.33
N GLU A 19 2.13 15.13 26.84
CA GLU A 19 1.48 15.63 28.06
C GLU A 19 2.42 15.64 29.27
N GLN A 20 3.19 14.55 29.48
CA GLN A 20 4.16 14.46 30.58
C GLN A 20 5.26 15.53 30.50
N LEU A 21 5.59 15.96 29.29
CA LEU A 21 6.61 16.97 29.01
C LEU A 21 6.04 18.39 28.90
N ASN A 22 4.72 18.57 29.08
CA ASN A 22 4.00 19.83 28.81
C ASN A 22 4.23 20.36 27.38
N LEU A 23 4.31 19.46 26.41
CA LEU A 23 4.42 19.80 24.99
C LEU A 23 3.05 19.74 24.32
N GLU A 24 2.75 20.73 23.49
CA GLU A 24 1.56 20.72 22.65
C GLU A 24 1.80 19.85 21.41
N MET A 25 0.93 18.86 21.20
CA MET A 25 1.02 17.91 20.10
C MET A 25 -0.23 17.97 19.22
N PHE A 26 -0.02 18.02 17.91
CA PHE A 26 -1.08 17.93 16.91
C PHE A 26 -0.79 16.79 15.93
N ARG A 27 -1.81 15.98 15.64
CA ARG A 27 -1.73 14.94 14.62
C ARG A 27 -2.36 15.42 13.32
N ALA A 28 -1.61 15.30 12.22
CA ALA A 28 -2.18 15.44 10.89
C ALA A 28 -3.05 14.21 10.55
N GLY A 29 -4.23 14.45 9.96
CA GLY A 29 -5.10 13.36 9.51
C GLY A 29 -4.42 12.48 8.47
N THR A 30 -4.74 11.19 8.45
CA THR A 30 -4.18 10.29 7.42
C THR A 30 -4.78 10.63 6.05
N ALA A 31 -4.05 10.32 4.97
CA ALA A 31 -4.53 10.60 3.62
C ALA A 31 -5.85 9.89 3.25
N GLY A 32 -6.19 8.80 3.93
CA GLY A 32 -7.40 8.01 3.69
C GLY A 32 -7.63 7.74 2.20
N THR A 33 -8.85 8.03 1.74
CA THR A 33 -9.25 7.94 0.32
C THR A 33 -9.32 9.32 -0.34
N HIS A 34 -8.48 10.26 0.09
CA HIS A 34 -8.53 11.63 -0.43
C HIS A 34 -8.28 11.66 -1.96
N PRO A 35 -9.12 12.34 -2.77
CA PRO A 35 -9.04 12.25 -4.24
C PRO A 35 -7.68 12.64 -4.82
N ARG A 36 -6.97 13.60 -4.20
CA ARG A 36 -5.62 13.99 -4.61
C ARG A 36 -4.59 12.87 -4.39
N PHE A 37 -4.71 12.12 -3.30
CA PHE A 37 -3.80 11.02 -2.98
C PHE A 37 -4.00 9.86 -3.97
N ILE A 38 -5.26 9.56 -4.30
CA ILE A 38 -5.59 8.56 -5.32
C ILE A 38 -5.04 8.97 -6.68
N ARG A 39 -5.25 10.22 -7.11
CA ARG A 39 -4.72 10.72 -8.40
C ARG A 39 -3.20 10.60 -8.48
N MET A 40 -2.49 10.98 -7.42
CA MET A 40 -1.03 10.84 -7.34
C MET A 40 -0.59 9.38 -7.53
N ILE A 41 -1.29 8.41 -6.92
CA ILE A 41 -0.96 6.98 -7.12
C ILE A 41 -1.16 6.57 -8.58
N VAL A 42 -2.25 7.01 -9.21
CA VAL A 42 -2.51 6.74 -10.64
C VAL A 42 -1.38 7.32 -11.50
N GLU A 43 -0.98 8.56 -11.25
CA GLU A 43 0.12 9.22 -11.95
C GLU A 43 1.43 8.42 -11.85
N LEU A 44 1.79 7.93 -10.66
CA LEU A 44 2.97 7.07 -10.45
C LEU A 44 2.90 5.75 -11.23
N VAL A 45 1.72 5.13 -11.30
CA VAL A 45 1.52 3.90 -12.09
C VAL A 45 1.69 4.18 -13.57
N GLU A 46 1.11 5.28 -14.06
CA GLU A 46 1.27 5.65 -15.46
C GLU A 46 2.71 6.03 -15.82
N GLU A 47 3.42 6.73 -14.94
CA GLU A 47 4.85 7.02 -15.09
C GLU A 47 5.65 5.73 -15.23
N ARG A 48 5.38 4.73 -14.38
CA ARG A 48 6.02 3.41 -14.48
C ARG A 48 5.74 2.70 -15.79
N LEU A 49 4.51 2.79 -16.30
CA LEU A 49 4.14 2.15 -17.57
C LEU A 49 4.79 2.84 -18.78
N ARG A 50 5.09 4.14 -18.67
CA ARG A 50 5.75 4.92 -19.72
C ARG A 50 7.27 4.79 -19.69
N ASP A 51 7.88 4.60 -18.52
CA ASP A 51 9.33 4.64 -18.33
C ASP A 51 9.92 3.29 -17.86
N ALA A 52 10.63 2.61 -18.76
CA ALA A 52 11.30 1.33 -18.49
C ALA A 52 12.52 1.47 -17.55
N ALA A 53 12.92 2.70 -17.20
CA ALA A 53 14.10 2.98 -16.37
C ALA A 53 13.99 2.51 -14.91
N TRP A 54 12.80 2.13 -14.45
CA TRP A 54 12.57 1.48 -13.15
C TRP A 54 12.61 -0.05 -13.24
N ALA A 55 13.23 -0.60 -14.29
CA ALA A 55 13.56 -2.01 -14.36
C ALA A 55 14.55 -2.35 -13.23
N GLU A 56 14.06 -3.03 -12.21
CA GLU A 56 14.86 -3.70 -11.18
C GLU A 56 16.04 -4.47 -11.84
N PRO A 57 17.23 -4.55 -11.22
CA PRO A 57 18.38 -5.30 -11.75
C PRO A 57 18.08 -6.79 -12.02
N CYS A 58 16.99 -7.29 -11.43
CA CYS A 58 16.40 -8.59 -11.70
C CYS A 58 14.95 -8.38 -12.18
N HIS A 59 14.68 -8.75 -13.43
CA HIS A 59 13.36 -8.67 -14.05
C HIS A 59 12.34 -9.56 -13.30
N GLN A 60 11.04 -9.34 -13.43
CA GLN A 60 9.99 -10.24 -12.87
C GLN A 60 10.04 -11.71 -13.39
N LEU A 61 11.06 -12.05 -14.20
CA LEU A 61 11.39 -13.38 -14.74
C LEU A 61 12.76 -13.89 -14.26
N CYS A 62 13.41 -13.22 -13.29
CA CYS A 62 14.77 -13.57 -12.84
C CYS A 62 14.81 -14.89 -12.04
N CYS A 63 13.70 -15.28 -11.39
CA CYS A 63 13.51 -16.65 -10.92
C CYS A 63 12.78 -17.47 -11.98
N PRO A 64 13.20 -18.71 -12.31
CA PRO A 64 12.43 -19.57 -13.21
C PRO A 64 11.03 -19.80 -12.62
N ALA A 65 10.01 -19.73 -13.47
CA ALA A 65 8.64 -20.06 -13.08
C ALA A 65 8.60 -21.44 -12.39
N PRO A 66 7.81 -21.64 -11.32
CA PRO A 66 7.61 -22.98 -10.77
C PRO A 66 7.15 -23.92 -11.90
N LEU A 67 7.92 -24.96 -12.18
CA LEU A 67 7.65 -25.93 -13.26
C LEU A 67 6.36 -26.74 -13.04
N HIS A 68 5.72 -26.60 -11.88
CA HIS A 68 4.42 -27.18 -11.61
C HIS A 68 3.31 -26.23 -12.02
N MET A 69 2.72 -26.49 -13.18
CA MET A 69 1.45 -25.91 -13.59
C MET A 69 0.35 -26.34 -12.60
N PRO A 70 -0.46 -25.42 -12.04
CA PRO A 70 -1.67 -25.81 -11.33
C PRO A 70 -2.65 -26.50 -12.30
N PRO A 71 -3.46 -27.47 -11.83
CA PRO A 71 -4.44 -28.14 -12.68
C PRO A 71 -5.44 -27.13 -13.27
N PRO A 72 -5.99 -27.38 -14.47
CA PRO A 72 -6.96 -26.48 -15.08
C PRO A 72 -8.18 -26.29 -14.17
N ARG A 73 -8.69 -25.06 -14.14
CA ARG A 73 -9.92 -24.76 -13.42
C ARG A 73 -11.07 -25.51 -14.11
N PRO A 74 -11.96 -26.20 -13.36
CA PRO A 74 -13.13 -26.84 -13.96
C PRO A 74 -14.03 -25.80 -14.64
N PRO A 75 -14.78 -26.20 -15.68
CA PRO A 75 -15.69 -25.29 -16.39
C PRO A 75 -16.73 -24.72 -15.41
N ALA A 76 -17.11 -23.47 -15.65
CA ALA A 76 -18.22 -22.87 -14.92
C ALA A 76 -19.51 -23.67 -15.17
N PRO A 77 -20.37 -23.87 -14.15
CA PRO A 77 -21.67 -24.50 -14.36
C PRO A 77 -22.52 -23.68 -15.35
N PRO A 78 -23.43 -24.32 -16.12
CA PRO A 78 -24.31 -23.60 -17.01
C PRO A 78 -25.17 -22.60 -16.23
N ALA A 79 -25.37 -21.41 -16.80
CA ALA A 79 -26.30 -20.41 -16.27
C ALA A 79 -27.74 -20.96 -16.25
N PRO A 80 -28.58 -20.54 -15.28
CA PRO A 80 -29.99 -20.95 -15.22
C PRO A 80 -30.81 -20.45 -16.42
#